data_AF-A0A2A2M3I7-F1
#
_entry.id   AF-A0A2A2M3I7-F1
#
_cell.length_a   1.000
_cell.length_b   1.000
_cell.length_c   1.000
_cell.angle_alpha   90.00
_cell.angle_beta   90.00
_cell.angle_gamma   90.00
#
_symmetry.space_group_name_H-M   'P 1'
#
loop_
_entity.id
_entity.type
_entity.pdbx_description
1 polymer ?
#
loop_
_entity_poly.entity_id
_entity_poly.type
_entity_poly.pdbx_seq_one_letter_code
_entity_poly.pdbx_strand_id
1 'polypeptide(L)'
;MTYPYRVARTVIFRGKDHAPDTPITFDADDPAEAAARDDLLALGAIDDDPDFAEVEQLKAAAPSKPRPLPRQTNAELLATAAAEGVDVPGDATNAVLIAAIEAKRGAAGAGA
;
A
#
# COMPACT_ATOMS: atom_id res chain seq x y z
N MET A 1 8.41 -11.26 -16.42
CA MET A 1 8.18 -11.93 -15.10
C MET A 1 8.88 -11.12 -14.02
N THR A 2 8.20 -10.78 -12.92
CA THR A 2 8.78 -9.96 -11.84
C THR A 2 9.39 -10.86 -10.77
N TYR A 3 10.65 -10.63 -10.45
CA TYR A 3 11.37 -11.38 -9.42
C TYR A 3 11.53 -10.49 -8.18
N PRO A 4 11.03 -10.91 -7.02
CA PRO A 4 11.20 -10.17 -5.78
C PRO A 4 12.62 -10.37 -5.24
N TYR A 5 13.30 -9.26 -4.99
CA TYR A 5 14.59 -9.23 -4.32
C TYR A 5 14.50 -8.38 -3.06
N ARG A 6 15.32 -8.71 -2.08
CA ARG A 6 15.53 -7.90 -0.87
C ARG A 6 16.79 -7.09 -1.03
N VAL A 7 16.70 -5.82 -0.68
CA VAL A 7 17.85 -4.92 -0.71
C VAL A 7 18.75 -5.19 0.50
N ALA A 8 20.01 -5.58 0.29
CA ALA A 8 20.97 -5.85 1.34
C ALA A 8 21.71 -4.58 1.83
N ARG A 9 21.83 -3.58 0.95
CA ARG A 9 22.47 -2.28 1.22
C ARG A 9 21.71 -1.16 0.53
N THR A 10 21.85 0.09 0.96
CA THR A 10 21.22 1.22 0.26
C THR A 10 21.63 1.27 -1.22
N VAL A 11 20.64 1.26 -2.12
CA VAL A 11 20.86 1.34 -3.58
C VAL A 11 19.95 2.38 -4.21
N ILE A 12 20.39 2.98 -5.31
CA ILE A 12 19.56 3.89 -6.11
C ILE A 12 19.13 3.14 -7.37
N PHE A 13 17.83 2.92 -7.52
CA PHE A 13 17.26 2.25 -8.69
C PHE A 13 16.04 3.03 -9.19
N ARG A 14 15.91 3.20 -10.51
CA ARG A 14 14.85 4.04 -11.15
C ARG A 14 14.73 5.46 -10.54
N GLY A 15 15.86 6.04 -10.12
CA GLY A 15 15.90 7.37 -9.48
C GLY A 15 15.29 7.42 -8.07
N LYS A 16 15.10 6.27 -7.43
CA LYS A 16 14.62 6.15 -6.05
C LYS A 16 15.68 5.50 -5.18
N ASP A 17 15.82 6.01 -3.95
CA ASP A 17 16.63 5.38 -2.93
C ASP A 17 15.85 4.22 -2.31
N HIS A 18 16.46 3.04 -2.32
CA HIS A 18 15.98 1.85 -1.65
C HIS A 18 16.86 1.56 -0.44
N ALA A 19 16.25 1.52 0.75
CA ALA A 19 16.96 1.22 1.98
C ALA A 19 17.22 -0.30 2.13
N PRO A 20 18.19 -0.71 2.97
CA PRO A 20 18.34 -2.12 3.34
C PRO A 20 17.02 -2.70 3.86
N ASP A 21 16.81 -3.98 3.63
CA ASP A 21 15.60 -4.75 3.95
C ASP A 21 14.31 -4.29 3.26
N THR A 22 14.42 -3.37 2.29
CA THR A 22 13.27 -3.00 1.46
C THR A 22 13.14 -3.92 0.25
N PRO A 23 11.91 -4.18 -0.21
CA PRO A 23 11.71 -4.91 -1.45
C PRO A 23 12.11 -4.07 -2.65
N ILE A 24 12.65 -4.76 -3.65
CA ILE A 24 12.90 -4.23 -4.97
C ILE A 24 12.51 -5.27 -6.01
N THR A 25 11.91 -4.79 -7.09
CA THR A 25 11.45 -5.62 -8.20
C THR A 25 12.10 -5.16 -9.49
N PHE A 26 12.46 -6.13 -10.32
CA PHE A 26 13.04 -5.91 -11.64
C PHE A 26 12.14 -6.53 -12.69
N ASP A 27 11.96 -5.80 -13.79
CA ASP A 27 11.33 -6.36 -14.97
C ASP A 27 12.35 -7.19 -15.76
N ALA A 28 12.17 -8.52 -15.78
CA ALA A 28 13.05 -9.40 -16.54
C ALA A 28 12.87 -9.27 -18.06
N ASP A 29 11.77 -8.66 -18.51
CA ASP A 29 11.50 -8.40 -19.92
C ASP A 29 12.18 -7.10 -20.41
N ASP A 30 12.65 -6.24 -19.49
CA ASP A 30 13.47 -5.06 -19.79
C ASP A 30 14.97 -5.39 -19.67
N PRO A 31 15.75 -5.35 -20.78
CA PRO A 31 17.17 -5.69 -20.74
C PRO A 31 18.01 -4.74 -19.87
N ALA A 32 17.60 -3.48 -19.70
CA ALA A 32 18.32 -2.54 -18.83
C ALA A 32 18.14 -2.92 -17.36
N GLU A 33 16.95 -3.40 -16.98
CA GLU A 33 16.68 -3.83 -15.61
C GLU A 33 17.24 -5.20 -15.30
N ALA A 34 17.22 -6.13 -16.27
CA ALA A 34 17.88 -7.42 -16.15
C ALA A 34 19.39 -7.24 -15.90
N ALA A 35 20.04 -6.32 -16.63
CA ALA A 35 21.45 -6.00 -16.41
C ALA A 35 21.69 -5.36 -15.03
N ALA A 36 20.85 -4.40 -14.63
CA ALA A 36 20.97 -3.76 -13.31
C ALA A 36 20.78 -4.75 -12.16
N ARG A 37 19.84 -5.68 -12.30
CA ARG A 37 19.63 -6.78 -11.35
C ARG A 37 20.89 -7.64 -11.21
N ASP A 38 21.46 -8.07 -12.33
CA ASP A 38 22.66 -8.92 -12.32
C ASP A 38 23.86 -8.19 -11.71
N ASP A 39 24.04 -6.90 -12.00
CA ASP A 39 25.06 -6.05 -11.36
C ASP A 39 24.84 -5.92 -9.84
N LEU A 40 23.60 -5.68 -9.41
CA LEU A 40 23.28 -5.52 -7.99
C LEU A 40 23.41 -6.84 -7.22
N LEU A 41 23.05 -7.98 -7.83
CA LEU A 41 23.30 -9.31 -7.28
C LEU A 41 24.79 -9.60 -7.17
N ALA A 42 25.56 -9.34 -8.23
CA ALA A 42 27.00 -9.55 -8.25
C ALA A 42 27.73 -8.69 -7.22
N LEU A 43 27.22 -7.48 -6.97
CA LEU A 43 27.73 -6.61 -5.92
C LEU A 43 27.37 -7.11 -4.53
N GLY A 44 26.35 -7.97 -4.36
CA GLY A 44 25.76 -8.34 -3.07
C GLY A 44 24.95 -7.19 -2.47
N ALA A 45 24.33 -6.38 -3.33
CA ALA A 45 23.50 -5.24 -2.95
C ALA A 45 22.02 -5.60 -2.83
N ILE A 46 21.63 -6.70 -3.47
CA ILE A 46 20.32 -7.34 -3.36
C ILE A 46 20.51 -8.85 -3.21
N ASP A 47 19.55 -9.50 -2.57
CA ASP A 47 19.48 -10.96 -2.40
C ASP A 47 18.15 -11.48 -2.96
N ASP A 48 18.14 -12.69 -3.51
CA ASP A 48 16.90 -13.38 -3.90
C ASP A 48 16.02 -13.58 -2.64
N ASP A 49 14.79 -13.06 -2.67
CA ASP A 49 13.85 -13.20 -1.55
C ASP A 49 12.58 -13.92 -2.03
N PRO A 50 12.55 -15.27 -1.94
CA PRO A 50 11.40 -16.06 -2.39
C PRO A 50 10.16 -15.86 -1.52
N ASP A 51 10.34 -15.47 -0.26
CA ASP A 51 9.23 -15.23 0.69
C ASP A 51 8.55 -13.88 0.42
N PHE A 52 9.26 -12.92 -0.19
CA PHE A 52 8.70 -11.61 -0.51
C PHE A 52 7.64 -11.64 -1.61
N ALA A 53 7.65 -12.65 -2.49
CA ALA A 53 6.60 -12.85 -3.51
C ALA A 53 5.22 -12.93 -2.87
N GLU A 54 5.10 -13.61 -1.71
CA GLU A 54 3.86 -13.67 -0.94
C GLU A 54 3.55 -12.34 -0.27
N VAL A 55 4.56 -11.61 0.25
CA VAL A 55 4.36 -10.34 0.98
C VAL A 55 3.93 -9.19 0.05
N GLU A 56 4.44 -9.11 -1.17
CA GLU A 56 4.01 -8.06 -2.11
C GLU A 56 2.58 -8.31 -2.61
N GLN A 57 2.21 -9.57 -2.86
CA GLN A 57 0.81 -9.95 -3.10
C GLN A 57 -0.06 -9.63 -1.88
N LEU A 58 0.43 -9.86 -0.66
CA LEU A 58 -0.29 -9.54 0.56
C LEU A 58 -0.43 -8.03 0.79
N LYS A 59 0.55 -7.20 0.37
CA LYS A 59 0.46 -5.74 0.41
C LYS A 59 -0.45 -5.16 -0.68
N ALA A 60 -0.48 -5.79 -1.86
CA ALA A 60 -1.45 -5.45 -2.91
C ALA A 60 -2.88 -5.89 -2.54
N ALA A 61 -3.00 -6.98 -1.78
CA ALA A 61 -4.28 -7.48 -1.24
C ALA A 61 -4.66 -6.82 0.10
N ALA A 62 -3.73 -6.14 0.77
CA ALA A 62 -4.06 -5.35 1.96
C ALA A 62 -4.90 -4.16 1.49
N PRO A 63 -6.16 -4.04 1.93
CA PRO A 63 -6.95 -2.86 1.61
C PRO A 63 -6.16 -1.66 2.11
N SER A 64 -5.77 -0.79 1.17
CA SER A 64 -5.21 0.53 1.46
C SER A 64 -6.01 1.10 2.61
N LYS A 65 -5.42 1.20 3.81
CA LYS A 65 -6.14 1.75 4.97
C LYS A 65 -6.81 3.02 4.49
N PRO A 66 -8.16 3.13 4.54
CA PRO A 66 -8.85 4.26 3.96
C PRO A 66 -8.22 5.53 4.52
N ARG A 67 -7.92 6.50 3.63
CA ARG A 67 -7.34 7.77 4.03
C ARG A 67 -8.10 8.31 5.24
N PRO A 68 -7.43 9.00 6.19
CA PRO A 68 -8.14 9.61 7.32
C PRO A 68 -9.34 10.38 6.80
N LEU A 69 -10.53 10.14 7.35
CA LEU A 69 -11.81 10.71 6.91
C LEU A 69 -11.74 12.23 6.60
N PRO A 70 -11.08 13.10 7.40
CA PRO A 70 -10.97 14.53 7.07
C PRO A 70 -10.15 14.86 5.80
N ARG A 71 -9.45 13.88 5.23
CA ARG A 71 -8.68 14.01 3.97
C ARG A 71 -9.37 13.31 2.79
N GLN A 72 -10.55 12.75 2.99
CA GLN A 72 -11.36 12.15 1.94
C GLN A 72 -12.26 13.20 1.27
N THR A 73 -12.53 13.03 -0.01
CA THR A 73 -13.56 13.79 -0.73
C THR A 73 -14.96 13.38 -0.29
N ASN A 74 -15.97 14.20 -0.58
CA ASN A 74 -17.37 13.88 -0.26
C ASN A 74 -17.81 12.51 -0.84
N ALA A 75 -17.41 12.22 -2.08
CA ALA A 75 -17.70 10.94 -2.74
C ALA A 75 -17.04 9.74 -2.04
N GLU A 76 -15.79 9.89 -1.57
CA GLU A 76 -15.09 8.84 -0.82
C GLU A 76 -15.69 8.61 0.57
N LEU A 77 -16.16 9.69 1.22
CA LEU A 77 -16.87 9.62 2.50
C LEU A 77 -18.22 8.92 2.36
N LEU A 78 -18.98 9.20 1.30
CA LEU A 78 -20.23 8.50 0.98
C LEU A 78 -19.99 7.02 0.69
N ALA A 79 -18.95 6.68 -0.07
CA ALA A 79 -18.58 5.29 -0.33
C ALA A 79 -18.17 4.57 0.96
N THR A 80 -17.42 5.23 1.84
CA THR A 80 -17.02 4.69 3.15
C THR A 80 -18.24 4.49 4.06
N ALA A 81 -19.15 5.46 4.11
CA ALA A 81 -20.40 5.36 4.86
C ALA A 81 -21.26 4.19 4.36
N ALA A 82 -21.43 4.04 3.05
CA ALA A 82 -22.16 2.93 2.45
C ALA A 82 -21.50 1.57 2.75
N ALA A 83 -20.18 1.47 2.65
CA ALA A 83 -19.43 0.25 2.98
C ALA A 83 -19.56 -0.15 4.46
N GLU A 84 -19.69 0.82 5.36
CA GLU A 84 -19.88 0.60 6.80
C GLU A 84 -21.35 0.50 7.23
N GLY A 85 -22.29 0.55 6.27
CA GLY A 85 -23.73 0.51 6.53
C GLY A 85 -24.23 1.69 7.37
N VAL A 86 -23.62 2.86 7.17
CA VAL A 86 -24.04 4.13 7.76
C VAL A 86 -25.04 4.79 6.83
N ASP A 87 -26.27 4.98 7.32
CA ASP A 87 -27.30 5.71 6.59
C ASP A 87 -27.08 7.21 6.75
N VAL A 88 -26.85 7.91 5.65
CA VAL A 88 -26.54 9.34 5.62
C VAL A 88 -27.43 10.05 4.59
N PRO A 89 -28.00 11.22 4.92
CA PRO A 89 -28.77 12.02 3.98
C PRO A 89 -27.96 12.36 2.73
N GLY A 90 -28.59 12.37 1.55
CA GLY A 90 -27.92 12.62 0.27
C GLY A 90 -27.33 14.03 0.13
N ASP A 91 -27.72 14.97 1.00
CA ASP A 91 -27.22 16.34 1.10
C ASP A 91 -26.27 16.55 2.30
N ALA A 92 -25.81 15.46 2.94
CA ALA A 92 -24.92 15.53 4.08
C ALA A 92 -23.56 16.19 3.73
N THR A 93 -23.16 17.15 4.55
CA THR A 93 -21.83 17.78 4.43
C THR A 93 -20.72 16.80 4.86
N ASN A 94 -19.48 17.07 4.43
CA ASN A 94 -18.33 16.22 4.83
C ASN A 94 -18.22 16.07 6.36
N ALA A 95 -18.50 17.12 7.12
CA ALA A 95 -18.46 17.06 8.59
C ALA A 95 -19.50 16.07 9.16
N VAL A 96 -20.71 16.04 8.58
CA VAL A 96 -21.78 15.11 8.99
C VAL A 96 -21.42 13.68 8.61
N LEU A 97 -20.87 13.47 7.41
CA LEU A 97 -20.40 12.15 6.95
C LEU A 97 -19.30 11.59 7.87
N ILE A 98 -18.29 12.40 8.19
CA ILE A 98 -17.18 12.01 9.07
C ILE A 98 -17.72 11.63 10.46
N ALA A 99 -18.56 12.49 11.05
CA ALA A 99 -19.13 12.25 12.38
C ALA A 99 -20.00 10.98 12.43
N ALA A 100 -20.80 10.72 11.39
CA ALA A 100 -21.65 9.52 11.32
C ALA A 100 -20.81 8.23 11.22
N ILE A 101 -19.75 8.24 10.40
CA ILE A 101 -18.81 7.12 10.28
C ILE A 101 -18.07 6.90 11.61
N GLU A 102 -17.56 7.96 12.24
CA GLU A 102 -16.88 7.86 13.53
C GLU A 102 -17.81 7.38 14.66
N ALA A 103 -19.06 7.84 14.69
CA ALA A 103 -20.05 7.36 15.66
C ALA A 103 -20.34 5.87 15.49
N LYS A 104 -20.45 5.37 14.25
CA LYS A 104 -20.63 3.93 13.97
C LYS A 104 -19.43 3.12 14.44
N ARG A 105 -18.21 3.58 14.14
CA ARG A 105 -16.97 2.91 14.56
C ARG A 105 -16.77 2.93 16.08
N GLY A 106 -17.12 4.04 16.74
CA GLY A 106 -17.10 4.17 18.20
C GLY A 106 -18.11 3.25 18.89
N ALA A 107 -19.31 3.11 18.32
CA ALA A 107 -20.32 2.17 18.83
C ALA A 107 -19.89 0.70 18.67
N ALA A 108 -19.16 0.36 17.59
CA ALA A 108 -18.61 -0.98 17.39
C ALA A 108 -17.46 -1.32 18.36
N GLY A 109 -16.71 -0.33 18.83
CA GLY A 109 -15.62 -0.51 19.81
C GLY A 109 -16.07 -0.49 21.28
N ALA A 110 -17.28 -0.04 21.58
CA ALA A 110 -17.80 0.07 22.94
C ALA A 110 -18.54 -1.19 23.46
N GLY A 111 -18.48 -2.29 22.72
CA GLY A 111 -19.13 -3.57 23.04
C GLY A 111 -18.18 -4.76 23.14
N ALA A 112 -16.89 -4.53 23.44
CA ALA A 112 -15.90 -5.58 23.68
C ALA A 112 -15.48 -5.61 25.16
#